data_AF-A0A7Z9KBT3-F1
#
_entry.id   AF-A0A7Z9KBT3-F1
#
_cell.length_a   1.000
_cell.length_b   1.000
_cell.length_c   1.000
_cell.angle_alpha   90.00
_cell.angle_beta   90.00
_cell.angle_gamma   90.00
#
_symmetry.space_group_name_H-M   'P 1'
#
loop_
_entity.id
_entity.type
_entity.pdbx_description
1 polymer ?
#
loop_
_entity_poly.entity_id
_entity_poly.type
_entity_poly.pdbx_seq_one_letter_code
_entity_poly.pdbx_strand_id
1 'polypeptide(L)'
;MNSSHKDARALRGKQAGCTVCMLTLWFCGFVQAAPPEARLPDKHRAFLTKHCLDCHDSETQEGKVNLQTLPFRITTLEQAELWQKVLNALNAGEMPPEDELQPANAQKADFLDDLAQTMVAARKKLSDSGGKITLRRLNRREYQNTIEHLTGVRVEVGSLPTDGGSGTFDTVGTSQFISSDQFEQYLKLGRNAIDEAFERQSALKNGPQVFRVEPETTVNVQSLKDMHGMEETYGRYLLWKAGVDKAAVAPENQKVIEQIREKYKLTDLTDSVRLYQNANLLKGMPSAKKFGFKDANAASFSYQGGYGRKYAYMKHYAELPHSHRGTYLKLAWGIQRIDVTPPAKDLPPGTYTLRVRAGVVEDSPSFRHFIEIGHPQRRNGVPAGFASFPISSHQVTGTIEQPKVIETRVEIGLQTQREFGIQERQPTDGKSLRDAYNRGKRDNGYGIPPAIWIDWVELEGPLPETGKSSPLQSILLKHSDTTGNPAKQRVRAVISEFAAAALRRAKPDAQFLDQLLEIFATRRKAGESFEVAIRTPLSIILASPGFLYLNEPGKESKRRQLNDRELAVRLAYFLWSSPPD
;
A
#
# COMPACT_ATOMS: atom_id res chain seq x y z
N MET A 1 56.67 -24.45 -16.35
CA MET A 1 56.90 -25.74 -15.66
C MET A 1 55.62 -26.55 -15.75
N ASN A 2 55.72 -27.70 -16.45
CA ASN A 2 54.81 -28.85 -16.61
C ASN A 2 53.32 -28.59 -16.93
N SER A 3 52.79 -28.81 -18.15
CA SER A 3 52.69 -30.09 -18.93
C SER A 3 51.93 -31.16 -18.13
N SER A 4 50.83 -31.76 -18.62
CA SER A 4 50.95 -32.85 -19.60
C SER A 4 49.59 -33.43 -20.06
N HIS A 5 49.41 -33.44 -21.39
CA HIS A 5 48.95 -34.54 -22.28
C HIS A 5 47.55 -35.19 -22.09
N LYS A 6 46.66 -35.14 -23.10
CA LYS A 6 46.62 -35.92 -24.38
C LYS A 6 46.48 -37.43 -24.15
N ASP A 7 45.42 -38.04 -24.69
CA ASP A 7 45.59 -38.86 -25.90
C ASP A 7 44.26 -39.34 -26.50
N ALA A 8 44.21 -39.26 -27.83
CA ALA A 8 43.26 -39.91 -28.70
C ALA A 8 43.99 -41.05 -29.42
N ARG A 9 43.38 -42.23 -29.55
CA ARG A 9 43.68 -43.12 -30.67
C ARG A 9 42.57 -44.14 -30.93
N ALA A 10 42.07 -44.08 -32.15
CA ALA A 10 41.31 -45.12 -32.81
C ALA A 10 42.21 -46.33 -33.12
N LEU A 11 41.63 -47.53 -33.22
CA LEU A 11 42.06 -48.56 -34.18
C LEU A 11 40.96 -49.63 -34.35
N ARG A 12 40.76 -50.02 -35.62
CA ARG A 12 39.84 -51.03 -36.14
C ARG A 12 40.34 -52.45 -35.85
N GLY A 13 39.42 -53.41 -35.75
CA GLY A 13 39.70 -54.84 -35.92
C GLY A 13 38.41 -55.66 -36.00
N LYS A 14 38.17 -56.31 -37.16
CA LYS A 14 37.04 -57.21 -37.45
C LYS A 14 37.45 -58.68 -37.21
N GLN A 15 36.43 -59.55 -37.11
CA GLN A 15 36.42 -61.03 -37.20
C GLN A 15 36.67 -61.77 -35.88
N ALA A 16 36.10 -62.95 -35.58
CA ALA A 16 34.93 -63.73 -36.00
C ALA A 16 34.86 -64.91 -35.01
N GLY A 17 33.69 -65.45 -34.67
CA GLY A 17 33.61 -66.71 -33.91
C GLY A 17 32.29 -66.97 -33.20
N CYS A 18 31.51 -67.91 -33.76
CA CYS A 18 30.35 -68.56 -33.15
C CYS A 18 30.64 -69.15 -31.76
N THR A 19 29.64 -69.20 -30.87
CA THR A 19 28.92 -70.43 -30.44
C THR A 19 28.07 -70.16 -29.18
N VAL A 20 26.74 -70.23 -29.35
CA VAL A 20 25.67 -70.76 -28.47
C VAL A 20 25.88 -70.72 -26.93
N CYS A 21 25.04 -69.97 -26.19
CA CYS A 21 23.92 -70.54 -25.37
C CYS A 21 23.20 -69.48 -24.50
N MET A 22 21.87 -69.48 -24.60
CA MET A 22 20.85 -69.26 -23.55
C MET A 22 20.69 -67.94 -22.75
N LEU A 23 19.42 -67.49 -22.81
CA LEU A 23 18.55 -67.06 -21.71
C LEU A 23 18.41 -65.56 -21.38
N THR A 24 17.12 -65.16 -21.39
CA THR A 24 16.47 -63.96 -20.82
C THR A 24 16.49 -62.66 -21.63
N LEU A 25 15.58 -62.57 -22.60
CA LEU A 25 15.01 -61.30 -23.05
C LEU A 25 14.16 -60.70 -21.91
N TRP A 26 14.69 -59.69 -21.24
CA TRP A 26 13.93 -58.82 -20.34
C TRP A 26 13.14 -57.82 -21.21
N PHE A 27 11.83 -58.07 -21.36
CA PHE A 27 10.89 -57.07 -21.85
C PHE A 27 10.79 -55.96 -20.78
N CYS A 28 11.60 -54.91 -20.89
CA CYS A 28 11.30 -53.64 -20.24
C CYS A 28 10.10 -53.02 -20.97
N GLY A 29 8.90 -53.37 -20.52
CA GLY A 29 7.70 -52.61 -20.86
C GLY A 29 7.89 -51.19 -20.36
N PHE A 30 7.83 -50.22 -21.28
CA PHE A 30 7.55 -48.83 -20.93
C PHE A 30 6.17 -48.81 -20.26
N VAL A 31 6.15 -48.82 -18.92
CA VAL A 31 4.95 -48.45 -18.17
C VAL A 31 4.77 -46.95 -18.37
N GLN A 32 4.01 -46.60 -19.39
CA GLN A 32 3.49 -45.26 -19.55
C GLN A 32 2.51 -45.04 -18.40
N ALA A 33 2.94 -44.32 -17.37
CA ALA A 33 2.08 -43.95 -16.25
C ALA A 33 0.81 -43.30 -16.82
N ALA A 34 -0.36 -43.87 -16.50
CA ALA A 34 -1.63 -43.32 -16.93
C ALA A 34 -1.71 -41.83 -16.50
N PRO A 35 -2.20 -40.93 -17.36
CA PRO A 35 -2.31 -39.53 -16.99
C PRO A 35 -3.15 -39.40 -15.71
N PRO A 36 -2.74 -38.56 -14.74
CA PRO A 36 -3.42 -38.44 -13.46
C PRO A 36 -4.88 -38.06 -13.70
N GLU A 37 -5.79 -38.90 -13.22
CA GLU A 37 -7.21 -38.71 -13.42
C GLU A 37 -7.76 -37.74 -12.37
N ALA A 38 -8.55 -36.75 -12.80
CA ALA A 38 -9.25 -35.81 -11.92
C ALA A 38 -10.43 -36.53 -11.22
N ARG A 39 -10.09 -37.40 -10.26
CA ARG A 39 -11.04 -38.28 -9.58
C ARG A 39 -10.72 -38.33 -8.10
N LEU A 40 -11.72 -37.99 -7.27
CA LEU A 40 -11.65 -38.18 -5.84
C LEU A 40 -11.56 -39.69 -5.53
N PRO A 41 -10.66 -40.14 -4.64
CA PRO A 41 -10.58 -41.55 -4.26
C PRO A 41 -11.90 -42.10 -3.72
N ASP A 42 -12.30 -43.29 -4.18
CA ASP A 42 -13.56 -43.91 -3.78
C ASP A 42 -13.64 -44.23 -2.27
N LYS A 43 -12.49 -44.26 -1.56
CA LYS A 43 -12.42 -44.42 -0.09
C LYS A 43 -13.23 -43.34 0.66
N HIS A 44 -13.44 -42.17 0.03
CA HIS A 44 -14.17 -41.04 0.63
C HIS A 44 -15.69 -41.14 0.53
N ARG A 45 -16.26 -42.16 -0.12
CA ARG A 45 -17.72 -42.35 -0.17
C ARG A 45 -18.33 -42.46 1.21
N ALA A 46 -17.71 -43.23 2.10
CA ALA A 46 -18.15 -43.38 3.48
C ALA A 46 -18.12 -42.05 4.26
N PHE A 47 -17.17 -41.15 3.93
CA PHE A 47 -17.10 -39.81 4.53
C PHE A 47 -18.32 -38.98 4.13
N LEU A 48 -18.65 -38.90 2.83
CA LEU A 48 -19.83 -38.17 2.36
C LEU A 48 -21.13 -38.76 2.91
N THR A 49 -21.29 -40.08 2.87
CA THR A 49 -22.50 -40.73 3.39
C THR A 49 -22.73 -40.43 4.87
N LYS A 50 -21.66 -40.34 5.67
CA LYS A 50 -21.76 -40.15 7.12
C LYS A 50 -21.86 -38.70 7.57
N HIS A 51 -21.34 -37.75 6.79
CA HIS A 51 -21.19 -36.36 7.23
C HIS A 51 -21.85 -35.33 6.29
N CYS A 52 -22.42 -35.75 5.15
CA CYS A 52 -22.93 -34.82 4.14
C CYS A 52 -24.30 -35.19 3.60
N LEU A 53 -24.59 -36.49 3.41
CA LEU A 53 -25.79 -36.91 2.69
C LEU A 53 -27.09 -36.84 3.50
N ASP A 54 -27.04 -36.61 4.80
CA ASP A 54 -28.27 -36.42 5.59
C ASP A 54 -28.98 -35.09 5.25
N CYS A 55 -28.22 -34.06 4.83
CA CYS A 55 -28.76 -32.74 4.44
C CYS A 55 -28.62 -32.43 2.94
N HIS A 56 -27.59 -32.98 2.28
CA HIS A 56 -27.27 -32.69 0.87
C HIS A 56 -27.52 -33.88 -0.07
N ASP A 57 -28.60 -34.62 0.14
CA ASP A 57 -29.07 -35.66 -0.79
C ASP A 57 -30.00 -35.10 -1.87
N SER A 58 -30.65 -35.99 -2.61
CA SER A 58 -31.62 -35.62 -3.65
C SER A 58 -32.97 -35.16 -3.11
N GLU A 59 -33.32 -35.45 -1.86
CA GLU A 59 -34.61 -35.11 -1.26
C GLU A 59 -34.56 -33.78 -0.49
N THR A 60 -33.57 -33.62 0.38
CA THR A 60 -33.44 -32.50 1.32
C THR A 60 -32.80 -31.27 0.66
N GLN A 61 -31.71 -31.46 -0.09
CA GLN A 61 -31.01 -30.42 -0.86
C GLN A 61 -30.78 -29.09 -0.10
N GLU A 62 -30.33 -29.15 1.16
CA GLU A 62 -30.05 -27.94 1.93
C GLU A 62 -29.06 -27.02 1.20
N GLY A 63 -29.34 -25.72 1.24
CA GLY A 63 -28.57 -24.73 0.48
C GLY A 63 -28.66 -24.87 -1.05
N LYS A 64 -29.63 -25.64 -1.58
CA LYS A 64 -29.76 -26.02 -3.01
C LYS A 64 -28.56 -26.84 -3.52
N VAL A 65 -27.98 -27.67 -2.65
CA VAL A 65 -26.82 -28.51 -2.96
C VAL A 65 -27.21 -29.99 -2.85
N ASN A 66 -26.96 -30.74 -3.93
CA ASN A 66 -27.13 -32.19 -3.99
C ASN A 66 -25.77 -32.86 -4.27
N LEU A 67 -25.23 -33.55 -3.26
CA LEU A 67 -23.97 -34.28 -3.35
C LEU A 67 -24.16 -35.76 -3.66
N GLN A 68 -25.36 -36.31 -3.48
CA GLN A 68 -25.67 -37.72 -3.78
C GLN A 68 -25.46 -38.04 -5.26
N THR A 69 -25.79 -37.11 -6.14
CA THR A 69 -25.65 -37.26 -7.60
C THR A 69 -24.33 -36.73 -8.15
N LEU A 70 -23.50 -36.09 -7.32
CA LEU A 70 -22.24 -35.47 -7.73
C LEU A 70 -21.17 -36.55 -7.99
N PRO A 71 -20.69 -36.70 -9.23
CA PRO A 71 -19.69 -37.72 -9.54
C PRO A 71 -18.33 -37.37 -8.92
N PHE A 72 -17.65 -38.40 -8.41
CA PHE A 72 -16.26 -38.29 -7.90
C PHE A 72 -15.25 -38.02 -9.02
N ARG A 73 -15.59 -38.39 -10.26
CA ARG A 73 -14.81 -38.06 -11.45
C ARG A 73 -15.27 -36.71 -11.98
N ILE A 74 -14.36 -35.74 -12.00
CA ILE A 74 -14.63 -34.37 -12.43
C ILE A 74 -14.31 -34.25 -13.92
N THR A 75 -15.34 -34.05 -14.72
CA THR A 75 -15.24 -33.92 -16.18
C THR A 75 -15.82 -32.60 -16.71
N THR A 76 -16.62 -31.90 -15.92
CA THR A 76 -17.22 -30.59 -16.28
C THR A 76 -16.88 -29.50 -15.28
N LEU A 77 -17.11 -28.25 -15.69
CA LEU A 77 -16.85 -27.08 -14.83
C LEU A 77 -17.84 -27.02 -13.67
N GLU A 78 -19.10 -27.35 -13.91
CA GLU A 78 -20.18 -27.35 -12.90
C GLU A 78 -19.86 -28.34 -11.76
N GLN A 79 -19.31 -29.51 -12.11
CA GLN A 79 -18.84 -30.50 -11.13
C GLN A 79 -17.66 -29.96 -10.31
N ALA A 80 -16.69 -29.31 -10.98
CA ALA A 80 -15.55 -28.70 -10.31
C ALA A 80 -15.98 -27.57 -9.36
N GLU A 81 -16.90 -26.71 -9.77
CA GLU A 81 -17.45 -25.63 -8.95
C GLU A 81 -18.13 -26.19 -7.69
N LEU A 82 -18.92 -27.26 -7.83
CA LEU A 82 -19.61 -27.86 -6.69
C LEU A 82 -18.62 -28.52 -5.71
N TRP A 83 -17.63 -29.25 -6.21
CA TRP A 83 -16.55 -29.82 -5.38
C TRP A 83 -15.68 -28.75 -4.70
N GLN A 84 -15.42 -27.62 -5.37
CA GLN A 84 -14.68 -26.50 -4.78
C GLN A 84 -15.46 -25.84 -3.65
N LYS A 85 -16.80 -25.72 -3.78
CA LYS A 85 -17.66 -25.23 -2.70
C LYS A 85 -17.59 -26.14 -1.47
N VAL A 86 -17.63 -27.46 -1.67
CA VAL A 86 -17.45 -28.46 -0.59
C VAL A 86 -16.08 -28.27 0.09
N LEU A 87 -15.01 -28.14 -0.68
CA LEU A 87 -13.65 -27.90 -0.14
C LEU A 87 -13.58 -26.61 0.69
N ASN A 88 -14.23 -25.54 0.25
CA ASN A 88 -14.23 -24.25 0.94
C ASN A 88 -15.03 -24.31 2.25
N ALA A 89 -16.24 -24.86 2.22
CA ALA A 89 -17.10 -24.98 3.40
C ALA A 89 -16.45 -25.81 4.51
N LEU A 90 -15.79 -26.92 4.14
CA LEU A 90 -15.05 -27.75 5.10
C LEU A 90 -13.82 -27.05 5.68
N ASN A 91 -13.06 -26.29 4.88
CA ASN A 91 -11.90 -25.51 5.33
C ASN A 91 -12.30 -24.33 6.23
N ALA A 92 -13.44 -23.70 5.96
CA ALA A 92 -14.00 -22.63 6.78
C ALA A 92 -14.60 -23.15 8.10
N GLY A 93 -14.78 -24.47 8.22
CA GLY A 93 -15.44 -25.08 9.39
C GLY A 93 -16.95 -24.84 9.43
N GLU A 94 -17.54 -24.39 8.32
CA GLU A 94 -18.98 -24.16 8.18
C GLU A 94 -19.77 -25.47 8.10
N MET A 95 -19.11 -26.53 7.61
CA MET A 95 -19.71 -27.85 7.42
C MET A 95 -18.86 -28.96 8.07
N PRO A 96 -19.49 -29.97 8.69
CA PRO A 96 -20.91 -30.00 9.09
C PRO A 96 -21.23 -28.93 10.16
N PRO A 97 -22.50 -28.50 10.34
CA PRO A 97 -22.92 -27.59 11.40
C PRO A 97 -22.57 -28.08 12.82
N GLU A 98 -22.47 -27.18 13.80
CA GLU A 98 -22.02 -27.51 15.16
C GLU A 98 -22.87 -28.59 15.87
N ASP A 99 -24.16 -28.66 15.53
CA ASP A 99 -25.14 -29.62 16.06
C ASP A 99 -25.14 -30.97 15.34
N GLU A 100 -24.36 -31.12 14.27
CA GLU A 100 -24.25 -32.33 13.46
C GLU A 100 -22.97 -33.13 13.75
N LEU A 101 -22.95 -34.38 13.26
CA LEU A 101 -21.84 -35.29 13.50
C LEU A 101 -20.53 -34.80 12.83
N GLN A 102 -19.64 -34.25 13.64
CA GLN A 102 -18.33 -33.77 13.19
C GLN A 102 -17.37 -34.91 12.80
N PRO A 103 -16.64 -34.78 11.69
CA PRO A 103 -15.62 -35.75 11.31
C PRO A 103 -14.40 -35.68 12.24
N ALA A 104 -13.74 -36.82 12.44
CA ALA A 104 -12.47 -36.85 13.17
C ALA A 104 -11.38 -36.07 12.41
N ASN A 105 -10.51 -35.35 13.13
CA ASN A 105 -9.50 -34.47 12.51
C ASN A 105 -8.63 -35.16 11.45
N ALA A 106 -8.18 -36.40 11.71
CA ALA A 106 -7.38 -37.17 10.75
C ALA A 106 -8.16 -37.52 9.47
N GLN A 107 -9.44 -37.87 9.63
CA GLN A 107 -10.32 -38.22 8.52
C GLN A 107 -10.69 -36.98 7.68
N LYS A 108 -10.93 -35.85 8.33
CA LYS A 108 -11.16 -34.55 7.68
C LYS A 108 -9.93 -34.11 6.89
N ALA A 109 -8.73 -34.22 7.48
CA ALA A 109 -7.49 -33.86 6.82
C ALA A 109 -7.21 -34.73 5.58
N ASP A 110 -7.39 -36.06 5.68
CA ASP A 110 -7.23 -36.99 4.55
C ASP A 110 -8.22 -36.70 3.41
N PHE A 111 -9.47 -36.35 3.74
CA PHE A 111 -10.46 -35.93 2.75
C PHE A 111 -10.08 -34.62 2.06
N LEU A 112 -9.67 -33.61 2.84
CA LEU A 112 -9.31 -32.29 2.33
C LEU A 112 -8.07 -32.34 1.42
N ASP A 113 -7.06 -33.14 1.77
CA ASP A 113 -5.85 -33.30 0.96
C ASP A 113 -6.16 -33.96 -0.39
N ASP A 114 -6.86 -35.09 -0.39
CA ASP A 114 -7.24 -35.79 -1.63
C ASP A 114 -8.18 -34.96 -2.50
N LEU A 115 -9.12 -34.22 -1.89
CA LEU A 115 -9.99 -33.30 -2.62
C LEU A 115 -9.18 -32.15 -3.23
N ALA A 116 -8.25 -31.55 -2.48
CA ALA A 116 -7.37 -30.50 -2.99
C ALA A 116 -6.52 -31.00 -4.17
N GLN A 117 -5.91 -32.18 -4.07
CA GLN A 117 -5.13 -32.79 -5.15
C GLN A 117 -6.01 -33.11 -6.38
N THR A 118 -7.22 -33.61 -6.15
CA THR A 118 -8.22 -33.85 -7.20
C THR A 118 -8.59 -32.54 -7.92
N MET A 119 -8.77 -31.45 -7.18
CA MET A 119 -9.06 -30.13 -7.75
C MET A 119 -7.90 -29.59 -8.58
N VAL A 120 -6.64 -29.84 -8.17
CA VAL A 120 -5.46 -29.50 -8.98
C VAL A 120 -5.42 -30.30 -10.29
N ALA A 121 -5.70 -31.59 -10.24
CA ALA A 121 -5.77 -32.45 -11.43
C ALA A 121 -6.93 -32.05 -12.36
N ALA A 122 -8.11 -31.79 -11.80
CA ALA A 122 -9.28 -31.27 -12.52
C ALA A 122 -8.95 -29.96 -13.23
N ARG A 123 -8.29 -29.04 -12.52
CA ARG A 123 -7.85 -27.75 -13.06
C ARG A 123 -6.88 -27.90 -14.21
N LYS A 124 -5.87 -28.77 -14.11
CA LYS A 124 -4.94 -29.04 -15.22
C LYS A 124 -5.68 -29.54 -16.46
N LYS A 125 -6.63 -30.45 -16.27
CA LYS A 125 -7.36 -31.11 -17.37
C LYS A 125 -8.45 -30.23 -18.00
N LEU A 126 -9.15 -29.45 -17.19
CA LEU A 126 -10.17 -28.50 -17.66
C LEU A 126 -9.53 -27.22 -18.25
N SER A 127 -8.27 -26.92 -17.90
CA SER A 127 -7.51 -25.78 -18.43
C SER A 127 -6.72 -26.09 -19.71
N ASP A 128 -6.38 -27.35 -20.00
CA ASP A 128 -5.71 -27.76 -21.25
C ASP A 128 -6.71 -27.75 -22.42
N SER A 129 -7.03 -26.55 -22.89
CA SER A 129 -8.16 -26.35 -23.79
C SER A 129 -7.81 -26.41 -25.29
N GLY A 130 -6.52 -26.51 -25.67
CA GLY A 130 -6.12 -26.61 -27.09
C GLY A 130 -6.72 -25.51 -27.98
N GLY A 131 -6.85 -24.28 -27.44
CA GLY A 131 -7.51 -23.15 -28.11
C GLY A 131 -9.03 -23.08 -27.93
N LYS A 132 -9.62 -23.82 -26.99
CA LYS A 132 -11.02 -23.62 -26.56
C LYS A 132 -11.10 -22.52 -25.50
N ILE A 133 -12.15 -21.71 -25.59
CA ILE A 133 -12.41 -20.54 -24.73
C ILE A 133 -12.37 -20.97 -23.26
N THR A 134 -11.37 -20.51 -22.51
CA THR A 134 -11.34 -20.65 -21.04
C THR A 134 -11.75 -19.32 -20.42
N LEU A 135 -12.68 -19.38 -19.48
CA LEU A 135 -13.05 -18.25 -18.63
C LEU A 135 -11.79 -17.79 -17.89
N ARG A 136 -11.30 -16.59 -18.21
CA ARG A 136 -10.16 -15.98 -17.53
C ARG A 136 -10.63 -14.76 -16.74
N ARG A 137 -10.29 -14.71 -15.45
CA ARG A 137 -10.49 -13.53 -14.60
C ARG A 137 -9.46 -12.46 -14.96
N LEU A 138 -9.84 -11.19 -14.82
CA LEU A 138 -8.92 -10.06 -14.87
C LEU A 138 -7.80 -10.26 -13.84
N ASN A 139 -6.55 -10.11 -14.28
CA ASN A 139 -5.41 -10.04 -13.36
C ASN A 139 -5.44 -8.71 -12.57
N ARG A 140 -4.63 -8.56 -11.52
CA ARG A 140 -4.57 -7.36 -10.67
C ARG A 140 -4.34 -6.08 -11.48
N ARG A 141 -3.45 -6.12 -12.47
CA ARG A 141 -3.16 -4.97 -13.35
C ARG A 141 -4.36 -4.62 -14.24
N GLU A 142 -4.95 -5.62 -14.88
CA GLU A 142 -6.14 -5.47 -15.73
C GLU A 142 -7.34 -4.98 -14.92
N TYR A 143 -7.54 -5.47 -13.70
CA TYR A 143 -8.57 -4.99 -12.78
C TYR A 143 -8.33 -3.53 -12.39
N GLN A 144 -7.11 -3.17 -11.94
CA GLN A 144 -6.76 -1.79 -11.60
C GLN A 144 -7.04 -0.83 -12.76
N ASN A 145 -6.53 -1.16 -13.95
CA ASN A 145 -6.72 -0.36 -15.16
C ASN A 145 -8.19 -0.27 -15.58
N THR A 146 -8.97 -1.36 -15.43
CA THR A 146 -10.39 -1.37 -15.76
C THR A 146 -11.20 -0.49 -14.81
N ILE A 147 -10.90 -0.55 -13.50
CA ILE A 147 -11.53 0.31 -12.51
C ILE A 147 -11.19 1.78 -12.80
N GLU A 148 -9.91 2.10 -13.00
CA GLU A 148 -9.45 3.45 -13.32
C GLU A 148 -10.08 3.98 -14.61
N HIS A 149 -10.18 3.16 -15.66
CA HIS A 149 -10.90 3.52 -16.88
C HIS A 149 -12.37 3.85 -16.61
N LEU A 150 -13.08 3.03 -15.85
CA LEU A 150 -14.53 3.18 -15.62
C LEU A 150 -14.89 4.31 -14.68
N THR A 151 -14.10 4.54 -13.63
CA THR A 151 -14.43 5.46 -12.54
C THR A 151 -13.56 6.71 -12.53
N GLY A 152 -12.36 6.66 -13.15
CA GLY A 152 -11.31 7.68 -13.00
C GLY A 152 -10.49 7.51 -11.72
N VAL A 153 -10.73 6.45 -10.94
CA VAL A 153 -10.06 6.22 -9.64
C VAL A 153 -9.14 5.02 -9.75
N ARG A 154 -7.86 5.23 -9.42
CA ARG A 154 -6.87 4.15 -9.33
C ARG A 154 -6.92 3.50 -7.94
N VAL A 155 -7.17 2.19 -7.89
CA VAL A 155 -7.26 1.41 -6.64
C VAL A 155 -6.00 0.62 -6.33
N GLU A 156 -5.67 0.48 -5.04
CA GLU A 156 -4.58 -0.37 -4.57
C GLU A 156 -4.97 -1.85 -4.59
N VAL A 157 -4.38 -2.62 -5.51
CA VAL A 157 -4.73 -4.02 -5.78
C VAL A 157 -3.85 -5.04 -5.04
N GLY A 158 -2.98 -4.59 -4.13
CA GLY A 158 -2.06 -5.46 -3.39
C GLY A 158 -2.75 -6.52 -2.54
N SER A 159 -3.99 -6.26 -2.09
CA SER A 159 -4.79 -7.20 -1.30
C SER A 159 -5.40 -8.33 -2.13
N LEU A 160 -5.62 -8.13 -3.43
CA LEU A 160 -6.25 -9.12 -4.31
C LEU A 160 -5.37 -10.37 -4.45
N PRO A 161 -5.86 -11.52 -4.94
CA PRO A 161 -5.03 -12.72 -5.17
C PRO A 161 -3.92 -12.48 -6.20
N THR A 162 -2.77 -13.14 -6.06
CA THR A 162 -1.66 -13.09 -7.04
C THR A 162 -2.06 -13.73 -8.37
N ASP A 163 -1.47 -13.26 -9.47
CA ASP A 163 -1.90 -13.61 -10.83
C ASP A 163 -1.14 -14.75 -11.51
N GLY A 164 -0.32 -15.54 -10.80
CA GLY A 164 0.33 -16.73 -11.37
C GLY A 164 1.40 -17.40 -10.52
N GLY A 165 1.71 -18.65 -10.88
CA GLY A 165 2.84 -19.46 -10.41
C GLY A 165 4.04 -19.41 -11.37
N SER A 166 5.21 -19.90 -10.93
CA SER A 166 6.52 -19.71 -11.55
C SER A 166 6.60 -20.08 -13.05
N GLY A 167 6.81 -19.08 -13.92
CA GLY A 167 7.54 -19.26 -15.19
C GLY A 167 6.82 -19.04 -16.53
N THR A 168 5.55 -18.62 -16.59
CA THR A 168 4.84 -18.32 -17.86
C THR A 168 4.04 -17.01 -17.78
N PHE A 169 3.74 -16.41 -18.94
CA PHE A 169 3.05 -15.12 -19.06
C PHE A 169 1.86 -14.98 -18.08
N ASP A 170 1.73 -13.81 -17.43
CA ASP A 170 0.63 -13.42 -16.54
C ASP A 170 -0.74 -13.32 -17.26
N THR A 171 -0.75 -13.56 -18.57
CA THR A 171 -1.91 -13.65 -19.47
C THR A 171 -2.45 -15.07 -19.67
N VAL A 172 -1.80 -16.09 -19.11
CA VAL A 172 -2.28 -17.49 -19.17
C VAL A 172 -3.36 -17.72 -18.10
N GLY A 173 -4.57 -18.08 -18.52
CA GLY A 173 -5.75 -18.30 -17.67
C GLY A 173 -5.71 -19.55 -16.77
N THR A 174 -4.53 -20.00 -16.33
CA THR A 174 -4.36 -21.25 -15.55
C THR A 174 -4.63 -21.09 -14.06
N SER A 175 -5.09 -19.95 -13.59
CA SER A 175 -5.52 -19.73 -12.21
C SER A 175 -6.67 -18.73 -12.18
N GLN A 176 -7.81 -19.07 -11.55
CA GLN A 176 -8.61 -18.21 -10.66
C GLN A 176 -10.06 -18.72 -10.55
N PHE A 177 -10.34 -19.50 -9.50
CA PHE A 177 -11.66 -19.53 -8.88
C PHE A 177 -11.63 -18.50 -7.74
N ILE A 178 -12.65 -17.64 -7.67
CA ILE A 178 -12.78 -16.62 -6.62
C ILE A 178 -13.39 -17.28 -5.37
N SER A 179 -12.68 -17.29 -4.24
CA SER A 179 -13.28 -17.66 -2.95
C SER A 179 -14.22 -16.53 -2.44
N SER A 180 -15.09 -16.83 -1.47
CA SER A 180 -15.98 -15.81 -0.89
C SER A 180 -15.22 -14.59 -0.38
N ASP A 181 -14.11 -14.81 0.33
CA ASP A 181 -13.19 -13.75 0.80
C ASP A 181 -12.64 -12.89 -0.37
N GLN A 182 -12.28 -13.52 -1.48
CA GLN A 182 -11.79 -12.79 -2.65
C GLN A 182 -12.89 -11.94 -3.29
N PHE A 183 -14.14 -12.42 -3.31
CA PHE A 183 -15.28 -11.63 -3.78
C PHE A 183 -15.51 -10.40 -2.88
N GLU A 184 -15.42 -10.56 -1.56
CA GLU A 184 -15.52 -9.44 -0.61
C GLU A 184 -14.42 -8.40 -0.83
N GLN A 185 -13.18 -8.83 -1.11
CA GLN A 185 -12.08 -7.92 -1.45
C GLN A 185 -12.37 -7.13 -2.74
N TYR A 186 -12.88 -7.79 -3.78
CA TYR A 186 -13.28 -7.12 -5.02
C TYR A 186 -14.43 -6.13 -4.80
N LEU A 187 -15.44 -6.52 -4.03
CA LEU A 187 -16.56 -5.64 -3.68
C LEU A 187 -16.08 -4.43 -2.86
N LYS A 188 -15.16 -4.64 -1.92
CA LYS A 188 -14.55 -3.57 -1.12
C LYS A 188 -13.76 -2.60 -1.99
N LEU A 189 -12.92 -3.08 -2.90
CA LEU A 189 -12.16 -2.22 -3.81
C LEU A 189 -13.08 -1.48 -4.79
N GLY A 190 -14.05 -2.18 -5.37
CA GLY A 190 -15.06 -1.57 -6.24
C GLY A 190 -15.85 -0.48 -5.51
N ARG A 191 -16.24 -0.74 -4.25
CA ARG A 191 -16.92 0.25 -3.41
C ARG A 191 -16.05 1.46 -3.11
N ASN A 192 -14.79 1.25 -2.73
CA ASN A 192 -13.85 2.36 -2.51
C ASN A 192 -13.69 3.23 -3.76
N ALA A 193 -13.60 2.62 -4.94
CA ALA A 193 -13.51 3.35 -6.20
C ALA A 193 -14.77 4.18 -6.50
N ILE A 194 -15.96 3.60 -6.29
CA ILE A 194 -17.23 4.30 -6.46
C ILE A 194 -17.37 5.43 -5.44
N ASP A 195 -17.11 5.16 -4.16
CA ASP A 195 -17.17 6.18 -3.11
C ASP A 195 -16.23 7.35 -3.46
N GLU A 196 -14.97 7.08 -3.81
CA GLU A 196 -14.03 8.12 -4.19
C GLU A 196 -14.45 8.89 -5.44
N ALA A 197 -14.98 8.22 -6.47
CA ALA A 197 -15.43 8.89 -7.70
C ALA A 197 -16.57 9.88 -7.43
N PHE A 198 -17.51 9.51 -6.54
CA PHE A 198 -18.58 10.42 -6.11
C PHE A 198 -18.02 11.59 -5.28
N GLU A 199 -17.05 11.34 -4.39
CA GLU A 199 -16.41 12.42 -3.63
C GLU A 199 -15.64 13.39 -4.54
N ARG A 200 -14.86 12.89 -5.51
CA ARG A 200 -14.16 13.72 -6.52
C ARG A 200 -15.17 14.59 -7.28
N GLN A 201 -16.27 14.01 -7.75
CA GLN A 201 -17.31 14.76 -8.48
C GLN A 201 -17.98 15.82 -7.59
N SER A 202 -18.28 15.49 -6.34
CA SER A 202 -18.86 16.43 -5.37
C SER A 202 -17.91 17.60 -5.11
N ALA A 203 -16.63 17.30 -4.90
CA ALA A 203 -15.62 18.30 -4.60
C ALA A 203 -15.40 19.28 -5.76
N LEU A 204 -15.43 18.80 -7.01
CA LEU A 204 -15.35 19.67 -8.20
C LEU A 204 -16.51 20.68 -8.29
N LYS A 205 -17.69 20.37 -7.74
CA LYS A 205 -18.82 21.33 -7.69
C LYS A 205 -18.54 22.47 -6.71
N ASN A 206 -17.74 22.23 -5.67
CA ASN A 206 -17.40 23.24 -4.67
C ASN A 206 -16.24 24.16 -5.09
N GLY A 207 -15.55 23.83 -6.19
CA GLY A 207 -14.40 24.58 -6.69
C GLY A 207 -13.10 24.31 -5.92
N PRO A 208 -11.96 24.77 -6.46
CA PRO A 208 -10.66 24.58 -5.83
C PRO A 208 -10.52 25.44 -4.57
N GLN A 209 -9.85 24.88 -3.56
CA GLN A 209 -9.42 25.56 -2.35
C GLN A 209 -7.91 25.76 -2.37
N VAL A 210 -7.43 26.78 -1.67
CA VAL A 210 -6.01 27.10 -1.56
C VAL A 210 -5.58 27.00 -0.11
N PHE A 211 -4.58 26.16 0.17
CA PHE A 211 -3.94 26.03 1.46
C PHE A 211 -2.50 26.52 1.35
N ARG A 212 -2.20 27.61 2.04
CA ARG A 212 -0.92 28.31 1.88
C ARG A 212 -0.22 28.46 3.22
N VAL A 213 1.08 28.21 3.22
CA VAL A 213 1.96 28.33 4.36
C VAL A 213 3.01 29.39 4.04
N GLU A 214 2.93 30.51 4.76
CA GLU A 214 3.92 31.59 4.78
C GLU A 214 4.83 31.37 6.01
N PRO A 215 6.08 30.90 5.82
CA PRO A 215 6.95 30.48 6.91
C PRO A 215 7.22 31.54 7.98
N GLU A 216 7.30 32.80 7.60
CA GLU A 216 7.56 33.94 8.48
C GLU A 216 6.43 34.19 9.48
N THR A 217 5.19 33.85 9.14
CA THR A 217 4.02 33.96 10.04
C THR A 217 3.66 32.64 10.72
N THR A 218 4.31 31.53 10.33
CA THR A 218 3.99 30.18 10.80
C THR A 218 5.20 29.51 11.48
N VAL A 219 6.04 28.81 10.72
CA VAL A 219 7.14 27.98 11.26
C VAL A 219 8.24 28.81 11.92
N ASN A 220 8.51 30.04 11.47
CA ASN A 220 9.49 30.92 12.08
C ASN A 220 9.03 31.38 13.46
N VAL A 221 7.74 31.74 13.61
CA VAL A 221 7.15 32.13 14.90
C VAL A 221 7.30 30.99 15.91
N GLN A 222 6.96 29.76 15.51
CA GLN A 222 7.11 28.60 16.39
C GLN A 222 8.58 28.31 16.73
N SER A 223 9.48 28.40 15.74
CA SER A 223 10.92 28.20 15.96
C SER A 223 11.51 29.22 16.95
N LEU A 224 11.12 30.49 16.85
CA LEU A 224 11.55 31.55 17.77
C LEU A 224 11.01 31.33 19.19
N LYS A 225 9.74 30.92 19.31
CA LYS A 225 9.15 30.54 20.60
C LYS A 225 9.90 29.38 21.25
N ASP A 226 10.25 28.36 20.48
CA ASP A 226 11.04 27.22 20.97
C ASP A 226 12.43 27.66 21.43
N MET A 227 13.08 28.57 20.70
CA MET A 227 14.38 29.13 21.07
C MET A 227 14.32 29.92 22.37
N HIS A 228 13.31 30.77 22.55
CA HIS A 228 13.10 31.51 23.80
C HIS A 228 12.94 30.56 24.99
N GLY A 229 12.12 29.51 24.85
CA GLY A 229 11.98 28.49 25.91
C GLY A 229 13.28 27.73 26.21
N MET A 230 14.16 27.56 25.22
CA MET A 230 15.49 27.00 25.43
C MET A 230 16.40 27.95 26.21
N GLU A 231 16.37 29.26 25.94
CA GLU A 231 17.13 30.27 26.69
C GLU A 231 16.70 30.33 28.16
N GLU A 232 15.40 30.42 28.42
CA GLU A 232 14.86 30.42 29.79
C GLU A 232 15.27 29.16 30.56
N THR A 233 15.15 28.00 29.90
CA THR A 233 15.56 26.72 30.49
C THR A 233 17.06 26.66 30.73
N TYR A 234 17.86 27.22 29.83
CA TYR A 234 19.31 27.30 30.00
C TYR A 234 19.72 28.22 31.14
N GLY A 235 19.05 29.37 31.31
CA GLY A 235 19.24 30.25 32.47
C GLY A 235 19.00 29.55 33.80
N ARG A 236 17.90 28.79 33.91
CA ARG A 236 17.61 27.95 35.09
C ARG A 236 18.67 26.86 35.30
N TYR A 237 19.14 26.24 34.21
CA TYR A 237 20.21 25.25 34.27
C TYR A 237 21.51 25.85 34.80
N LEU A 238 21.92 27.05 34.35
CA LEU A 238 23.14 27.71 34.82
C LEU A 238 23.11 27.99 36.33
N LEU A 239 21.97 28.45 36.86
CA LEU A 239 21.80 28.67 38.30
C LEU A 239 21.93 27.37 39.10
N TRP A 240 21.32 26.28 38.62
CA TRP A 240 21.47 24.96 39.24
C TRP A 240 22.90 24.44 39.15
N LYS A 241 23.51 24.54 37.96
CA LYS A 241 24.88 24.13 37.65
C LYS A 241 25.87 24.78 38.60
N ALA A 242 25.79 26.10 38.80
CA ALA A 242 26.68 26.82 39.71
C ALA A 242 26.65 26.26 41.15
N GLY A 243 25.49 25.85 41.64
CA GLY A 243 25.38 25.22 42.95
C GLY A 243 25.93 23.79 42.99
N VAL A 244 25.78 23.03 41.91
CA VAL A 244 26.41 21.70 41.77
C VAL A 244 27.93 21.82 41.70
N ASP A 245 28.45 22.75 40.91
CA ASP A 245 29.89 23.00 40.78
C ASP A 245 30.49 23.40 42.14
N LYS A 246 29.82 24.25 42.90
CA LYS A 246 30.21 24.60 44.28
C LYS A 246 30.23 23.38 45.21
N ALA A 247 29.24 22.50 45.12
CA ALA A 247 29.20 21.28 45.93
C ALA A 247 30.30 20.29 45.51
N ALA A 248 30.63 20.22 44.21
CA ALA A 248 31.62 19.30 43.67
C ALA A 248 33.05 19.57 44.17
N VAL A 249 33.37 20.84 44.49
CA VAL A 249 34.69 21.23 45.02
C VAL A 249 34.77 21.20 46.55
N ALA A 250 33.66 20.88 47.23
CA ALA A 250 33.63 20.85 48.69
C ALA A 250 34.37 19.62 49.25
N PRO A 251 35.22 19.76 50.30
CA PRO A 251 36.04 18.66 50.83
C PRO A 251 35.25 17.41 51.21
N GLU A 252 34.03 17.57 51.73
CA GLU A 252 33.15 16.47 52.12
C GLU A 252 32.68 15.58 50.95
N ASN A 253 32.77 16.08 49.71
CA ASN A 253 32.34 15.37 48.51
C ASN A 253 33.49 14.73 47.73
N GLN A 254 34.75 14.90 48.17
CA GLN A 254 35.93 14.42 47.44
C GLN A 254 35.86 12.91 47.13
N LYS A 255 35.46 12.10 48.11
CA LYS A 255 35.30 10.64 47.94
C LYS A 255 34.23 10.28 46.90
N VAL A 256 33.13 11.04 46.84
CA VAL A 256 32.06 10.82 45.85
C VAL A 256 32.55 11.21 44.45
N ILE A 257 33.30 12.30 44.33
CA ILE A 257 33.90 12.74 43.08
C ILE A 257 34.89 11.70 42.54
N GLU A 258 35.74 11.12 43.40
CA GLU A 258 36.65 10.03 43.04
C GLU A 258 35.89 8.79 42.56
N GLN A 259 34.81 8.40 43.25
CA GLN A 259 33.95 7.29 42.82
C GLN A 259 33.32 7.52 41.45
N ILE A 260 32.88 8.75 41.15
CA ILE A 260 32.32 9.09 39.83
C ILE A 260 33.43 9.02 38.76
N ARG A 261 34.63 9.54 39.04
CA ARG A 261 35.79 9.47 38.13
C ARG A 261 36.15 8.03 37.79
N GLU A 262 36.26 7.17 38.80
CA GLU A 262 36.57 5.74 38.61
C GLU A 262 35.49 5.02 37.80
N LYS A 263 34.22 5.21 38.18
CA LYS A 263 33.07 4.56 37.53
C LYS A 263 33.00 4.87 36.03
N TYR A 264 33.27 6.12 35.65
CA TYR A 264 33.18 6.56 34.26
C TYR A 264 34.54 6.67 33.55
N LYS A 265 35.64 6.29 34.22
CA LYS A 265 37.01 6.36 33.71
C LYS A 265 37.39 7.76 33.20
N LEU A 266 37.10 8.78 33.99
CA LEU A 266 37.37 10.19 33.67
C LEU A 266 38.41 10.76 34.63
N THR A 267 39.41 11.47 34.08
CA THR A 267 40.44 12.16 34.88
C THR A 267 39.94 13.51 35.40
N ASP A 268 39.07 14.17 34.64
CA ASP A 268 38.44 15.44 34.98
C ASP A 268 36.91 15.35 34.85
N LEU A 269 36.21 15.97 35.80
CA LEU A 269 34.76 16.06 35.83
C LEU A 269 34.26 17.50 35.61
N THR A 270 35.15 18.46 35.43
CA THR A 270 34.81 19.85 35.11
C THR A 270 33.95 19.88 33.85
N ASP A 271 32.78 20.52 33.93
CA ASP A 271 31.76 20.58 32.87
C ASP A 271 31.31 19.22 32.29
N SER A 272 31.63 18.11 32.95
CA SER A 272 31.27 16.77 32.50
C SER A 272 29.79 16.50 32.72
N VAL A 273 29.13 15.98 31.68
CA VAL A 273 27.75 15.46 31.80
C VAL A 273 27.61 14.45 32.94
N ARG A 274 28.66 13.67 33.24
CA ARG A 274 28.64 12.65 34.29
C ARG A 274 28.60 13.25 35.69
N LEU A 275 29.19 14.43 35.90
CA LEU A 275 29.05 15.16 37.16
C LEU A 275 27.58 15.52 37.40
N TYR A 276 26.96 16.18 36.41
CA TYR A 276 25.59 16.67 36.54
C TYR A 276 24.55 15.55 36.65
N GLN A 277 24.72 14.45 35.92
CA GLN A 277 23.84 13.27 36.04
C GLN A 277 23.90 12.60 37.42
N ASN A 278 25.03 12.74 38.12
CA ASN A 278 25.25 12.15 39.45
C ASN A 278 25.21 13.21 40.57
N ALA A 279 24.72 14.43 40.29
CA ALA A 279 24.74 15.54 41.25
C ALA A 279 24.03 15.22 42.57
N ASN A 280 22.99 14.36 42.55
CA ASN A 280 22.26 13.94 43.74
C ASN A 280 23.11 13.16 44.77
N LEU A 281 24.30 12.67 44.38
CA LEU A 281 25.23 12.01 45.30
C LEU A 281 26.05 13.01 46.13
N LEU A 282 26.08 14.29 45.73
CA LEU A 282 26.87 15.33 46.39
C LEU A 282 26.09 15.94 47.57
N LYS A 283 26.73 15.99 48.74
CA LYS A 283 26.21 16.67 49.91
C LYS A 283 26.19 18.19 49.68
N GLY A 284 25.10 18.85 50.08
CA GLY A 284 24.97 20.31 49.97
C GLY A 284 24.59 20.84 48.58
N MET A 285 24.40 19.97 47.58
CA MET A 285 23.93 20.38 46.26
C MET A 285 22.48 20.91 46.31
N PRO A 286 22.09 21.83 45.43
CA PRO A 286 20.71 22.32 45.40
C PRO A 286 19.82 21.41 44.53
N SER A 287 18.60 21.14 45.00
CA SER A 287 17.67 20.26 44.30
C SER A 287 17.27 20.84 42.94
N ALA A 288 17.41 20.04 41.87
CA ALA A 288 17.02 20.43 40.51
C ALA A 288 15.54 20.86 40.42
N LYS A 289 14.68 20.31 41.29
CA LYS A 289 13.25 20.69 41.39
C LYS A 289 13.05 22.14 41.78
N LYS A 290 13.96 22.74 42.58
CA LYS A 290 13.89 24.17 42.95
C LYS A 290 14.10 25.09 41.75
N PHE A 291 14.71 24.59 40.67
CA PHE A 291 14.92 25.31 39.42
C PHE A 291 13.93 24.87 38.32
N GLY A 292 12.87 24.13 38.69
CA GLY A 292 11.83 23.69 37.75
C GLY A 292 12.23 22.52 36.85
N PHE A 293 13.19 21.68 37.26
CA PHE A 293 13.51 20.42 36.58
C PHE A 293 12.94 19.22 37.36
N LYS A 294 12.57 18.15 36.66
CA LYS A 294 12.10 16.91 37.30
C LYS A 294 13.16 16.32 38.25
N ASP A 295 14.41 16.28 37.79
CA ASP A 295 15.58 15.75 38.47
C ASP A 295 16.88 16.29 37.83
N ALA A 296 18.03 15.88 38.39
CA ALA A 296 19.35 16.28 37.89
C ALA A 296 19.64 15.81 36.45
N ASN A 297 19.09 14.67 36.04
CA ASN A 297 19.24 14.17 34.67
C ASN A 297 18.46 15.06 33.69
N ALA A 298 17.23 15.46 34.04
CA ALA A 298 16.44 16.39 33.24
C ALA A 298 17.12 17.76 33.12
N ALA A 299 17.71 18.27 34.21
CA ALA A 299 18.49 19.50 34.20
C ALA A 299 19.70 19.38 33.27
N SER A 300 20.51 18.33 33.42
CA SER A 300 21.68 18.08 32.57
C SER A 300 21.31 17.89 31.09
N PHE A 301 20.25 17.15 30.80
CA PHE A 301 19.78 16.90 29.44
C PHE A 301 19.24 18.17 28.76
N SER A 302 18.65 19.10 29.53
CA SER A 302 18.18 20.38 28.99
C SER A 302 19.29 21.19 28.32
N TYR A 303 20.53 21.10 28.81
CA TYR A 303 21.71 21.66 28.16
C TYR A 303 22.29 20.72 27.09
N GLN A 304 22.65 19.49 27.46
CA GLN A 304 23.42 18.57 26.59
C GLN A 304 22.63 18.05 25.39
N GLY A 305 21.34 17.75 25.58
CA GLY A 305 20.42 17.32 24.52
C GLY A 305 19.65 18.48 23.88
N GLY A 306 19.47 19.57 24.62
CA GLY A 306 18.79 20.78 24.18
C GLY A 306 19.76 21.90 23.79
N TYR A 307 19.92 22.89 24.66
CA TYR A 307 20.55 24.18 24.37
C TYR A 307 21.95 24.03 23.72
N GLY A 308 22.90 23.38 24.39
CA GLY A 308 24.27 23.23 23.90
C GLY A 308 24.40 22.41 22.62
N ARG A 309 23.41 21.57 22.30
CA ARG A 309 23.41 20.78 21.06
C ARG A 309 22.92 21.58 19.87
N LYS A 310 21.77 22.25 19.97
CA LYS A 310 21.01 22.80 18.83
C LYS A 310 20.82 24.32 18.82
N TYR A 311 20.97 25.02 19.94
CA TYR A 311 20.59 26.43 20.02
C TYR A 311 21.43 27.32 19.09
N ALA A 312 22.76 27.17 19.10
CA ALA A 312 23.65 27.94 18.21
C ALA A 312 23.30 27.76 16.72
N TYR A 313 22.94 26.53 16.33
CA TYR A 313 22.49 26.19 14.98
C TYR A 313 21.20 26.92 14.61
N MET A 314 20.20 26.85 15.49
CA MET A 314 18.91 27.51 15.27
C MET A 314 19.03 29.03 15.28
N LYS A 315 19.83 29.58 16.19
CA LYS A 315 20.10 31.02 16.31
C LYS A 315 20.73 31.58 15.05
N HIS A 316 21.81 30.96 14.56
CA HIS A 316 22.46 31.40 13.33
C HIS A 316 21.48 31.50 12.16
N TYR A 317 20.64 30.48 11.99
CA TYR A 317 19.63 30.47 10.92
C TYR A 317 18.53 31.52 11.09
N ALA A 318 18.13 31.83 12.33
CA ALA A 318 17.13 32.86 12.60
C ALA A 318 17.64 34.28 12.32
N GLU A 319 18.96 34.48 12.43
CA GLU A 319 19.65 35.74 12.18
C GLU A 319 20.05 35.92 10.69
N LEU A 320 19.84 34.91 9.84
CA LEU A 320 20.10 35.02 8.41
C LEU A 320 19.20 36.07 7.75
N PRO A 321 19.68 36.80 6.73
CA PRO A 321 18.88 37.72 5.93
C PRO A 321 17.60 37.08 5.38
N HIS A 322 16.60 37.86 4.99
CA HIS A 322 15.34 37.38 4.39
C HIS A 322 14.45 36.45 5.25
N SER A 323 14.81 36.16 6.50
CA SER A 323 13.97 35.39 7.44
C SER A 323 12.63 36.07 7.81
N HIS A 324 12.48 37.36 7.46
CA HIS A 324 11.24 38.13 7.61
C HIS A 324 10.22 37.92 6.49
N ARG A 325 10.62 37.26 5.38
CA ARG A 325 9.79 37.03 4.18
C ARG A 325 9.87 35.60 3.65
N GLY A 326 10.26 34.66 4.51
CA GLY A 326 10.49 33.25 4.19
C GLY A 326 11.33 32.55 5.25
N THR A 327 11.83 31.35 4.97
CA THR A 327 12.64 30.56 5.91
C THR A 327 13.72 29.72 5.23
N TYR A 328 14.75 29.37 5.99
CA TYR A 328 15.80 28.45 5.55
C TYR A 328 15.56 27.04 6.11
N LEU A 329 15.55 26.06 5.21
CA LEU A 329 15.47 24.65 5.57
C LEU A 329 16.76 24.19 6.24
N LYS A 330 16.60 23.34 7.27
CA LYS A 330 17.69 22.85 8.11
C LYS A 330 17.79 21.34 7.99
N LEU A 331 18.98 20.80 7.75
CA LEU A 331 19.12 19.35 7.68
C LEU A 331 19.07 18.67 9.07
N ALA A 332 19.57 19.32 10.14
CA ALA A 332 19.81 18.64 11.42
C ALA A 332 18.79 18.91 12.54
N TRP A 333 18.44 20.18 12.81
CA TRP A 333 17.58 20.58 13.93
C TRP A 333 16.76 21.83 13.58
N GLY A 334 15.64 22.05 14.26
CA GLY A 334 14.77 23.21 14.01
C GLY A 334 13.80 22.97 12.85
N ILE A 335 13.63 23.95 11.98
CA ILE A 335 12.78 23.88 10.78
C ILE A 335 13.41 22.96 9.73
N GLN A 336 13.22 21.65 9.87
CA GLN A 336 13.72 20.65 8.91
C GLN A 336 12.80 20.44 7.71
N ARG A 337 11.52 20.79 7.90
CA ARG A 337 10.45 20.56 6.94
C ARG A 337 9.35 21.60 7.16
N ILE A 338 8.71 22.00 6.08
CA ILE A 338 7.48 22.81 6.10
C ILE A 338 6.32 21.88 5.77
N ASP A 339 5.34 21.79 6.66
CA ASP A 339 4.17 20.93 6.47
C ASP A 339 2.96 21.79 6.07
N VAL A 340 2.33 21.46 4.96
CA VAL A 340 0.98 21.91 4.62
C VAL A 340 0.02 20.90 5.24
N THR A 341 -0.76 21.35 6.24
CA THR A 341 -1.66 20.49 7.02
C THR A 341 -3.12 20.98 6.97
N PRO A 342 -3.80 20.91 5.82
CA PRO A 342 -5.21 21.26 5.72
C PRO A 342 -6.08 20.36 6.60
N PRO A 343 -7.23 20.84 7.11
CA PRO A 343 -8.20 19.96 7.74
C PRO A 343 -8.69 18.90 6.74
N ALA A 344 -8.74 17.64 7.16
CA ALA A 344 -9.08 16.53 6.26
C ALA A 344 -10.44 16.69 5.54
N LYS A 345 -11.41 17.35 6.19
CA LYS A 345 -12.73 17.66 5.63
C LYS A 345 -12.69 18.67 4.47
N ASP A 346 -11.66 19.53 4.45
CA ASP A 346 -11.49 20.60 3.47
C ASP A 346 -10.54 20.15 2.33
N LEU A 347 -9.98 18.93 2.44
CA LEU A 347 -9.09 18.32 1.45
C LEU A 347 -9.70 17.01 0.89
N PRO A 348 -10.81 17.10 0.13
CA PRO A 348 -11.48 15.94 -0.45
C PRO A 348 -10.58 15.22 -1.48
N PRO A 349 -10.91 13.98 -1.88
CA PRO A 349 -10.18 13.31 -2.94
C PRO A 349 -10.18 14.08 -4.27
N GLY A 350 -9.08 14.00 -5.01
CA GLY A 350 -8.91 14.61 -6.33
C GLY A 350 -7.45 14.95 -6.64
N THR A 351 -7.24 15.59 -7.79
CA THR A 351 -5.94 16.11 -8.22
C THR A 351 -5.68 17.48 -7.63
N TYR A 352 -4.48 17.71 -7.11
CA TYR A 352 -4.06 18.99 -6.56
C TYR A 352 -2.75 19.42 -7.20
N THR A 353 -2.55 20.73 -7.25
CA THR A 353 -1.26 21.32 -7.58
C THR A 353 -0.58 21.80 -6.30
N LEU A 354 0.62 21.28 -6.03
CA LEU A 354 1.48 21.76 -4.96
C LEU A 354 2.57 22.64 -5.55
N ARG A 355 2.64 23.89 -5.07
CA ARG A 355 3.61 24.90 -5.46
C ARG A 355 4.54 25.22 -4.31
N VAL A 356 5.83 25.30 -4.61
CA VAL A 356 6.86 25.75 -3.69
C VAL A 356 7.62 26.89 -4.34
N ARG A 357 7.57 28.09 -3.78
CA ARG A 357 8.42 29.19 -4.22
C ARG A 357 9.70 29.19 -3.41
N ALA A 358 10.83 28.94 -4.08
CA ALA A 358 12.11 28.69 -3.41
C ALA A 358 13.29 29.35 -4.14
N GLY A 359 14.35 29.59 -3.37
CA GLY A 359 15.62 30.09 -3.85
C GLY A 359 16.79 29.31 -3.23
N VAL A 360 17.90 29.22 -3.97
CA VAL A 360 19.16 28.69 -3.46
C VAL A 360 19.94 29.77 -2.74
N VAL A 361 20.68 29.38 -1.72
CA VAL A 361 21.63 30.26 -1.04
C VAL A 361 22.88 30.40 -1.92
N GLU A 362 23.36 31.62 -2.10
CA GLU A 362 24.61 31.90 -2.81
C GLU A 362 25.78 31.11 -2.18
N ASP A 363 26.73 30.66 -3.00
CA ASP A 363 27.89 29.83 -2.62
C ASP A 363 27.58 28.46 -1.97
N SER A 364 26.29 28.09 -1.84
CA SER A 364 25.94 26.78 -1.33
C SER A 364 26.16 25.67 -2.39
N PRO A 365 26.57 24.45 -1.99
CA PRO A 365 26.90 23.40 -2.96
C PRO A 365 25.69 22.96 -3.79
N SER A 366 25.85 22.89 -5.11
CA SER A 366 24.76 22.57 -6.06
C SER A 366 24.07 21.22 -5.83
N PHE A 367 24.78 20.23 -5.28
CA PHE A 367 24.19 18.92 -4.95
C PHE A 367 23.11 19.00 -3.85
N ARG A 368 23.06 20.11 -3.10
CA ARG A 368 22.07 20.42 -2.06
C ARG A 368 20.90 21.26 -2.57
N HIS A 369 20.90 21.67 -3.84
CA HIS A 369 19.84 22.51 -4.42
C HIS A 369 18.60 21.69 -4.81
N PHE A 370 18.16 20.80 -3.92
CA PHE A 370 17.06 19.89 -4.18
C PHE A 370 16.12 19.85 -2.98
N ILE A 371 14.83 19.92 -3.27
CA ILE A 371 13.77 19.67 -2.30
C ILE A 371 13.08 18.35 -2.60
N GLU A 372 12.47 17.79 -1.57
CA GLU A 372 11.63 16.61 -1.66
C GLU A 372 10.25 16.93 -1.07
N ILE A 373 9.22 16.39 -1.72
CA ILE A 373 7.83 16.49 -1.32
C ILE A 373 7.38 15.09 -0.92
N GLY A 374 6.75 14.95 0.24
CA GLY A 374 6.28 13.65 0.72
C GLY A 374 5.29 13.75 1.86
N HIS A 375 4.76 12.61 2.29
CA HIS A 375 3.83 12.56 3.41
C HIS A 375 4.58 12.54 4.75
N PRO A 376 4.34 13.51 5.65
CA PRO A 376 4.96 13.58 6.96
C PRO A 376 4.87 12.30 7.80
N GLN A 377 6.00 11.81 8.32
CA GLN A 377 5.95 10.80 9.37
C GLN A 377 5.50 11.42 10.70
N ARG A 378 4.49 10.81 11.34
CA ARG A 378 3.99 11.21 12.68
C ARG A 378 4.10 10.11 13.75
N ARG A 379 4.63 8.92 13.42
CA ARG A 379 4.77 7.82 14.38
C ARG A 379 5.62 8.26 15.59
N ASN A 380 5.09 8.02 16.79
CA ASN A 380 5.73 8.29 18.09
C ASN A 380 6.01 9.77 18.40
N GLY A 381 5.35 10.72 17.71
CA GLY A 381 5.46 12.15 18.02
C GLY A 381 6.82 12.78 17.70
N VAL A 382 7.74 12.05 17.05
CA VAL A 382 9.01 12.58 16.55
C VAL A 382 8.86 12.80 15.05
N PRO A 383 8.84 14.07 14.57
CA PRO A 383 8.76 14.36 13.14
C PRO A 383 10.11 14.08 12.48
N ALA A 384 10.41 12.81 12.21
CA ALA A 384 11.60 12.42 11.46
C ALA A 384 11.19 11.98 10.05
N GLY A 385 11.47 12.81 9.04
CA GLY A 385 11.33 12.44 7.63
C GLY A 385 9.91 12.08 7.15
N PHE A 386 9.83 11.42 6.00
CA PHE A 386 8.57 11.01 5.38
C PHE A 386 8.15 9.61 5.79
N ALA A 387 6.84 9.36 5.82
CA ALA A 387 6.25 8.06 6.16
C ALA A 387 6.54 6.98 5.10
N SER A 388 6.84 7.41 3.87
CA SER A 388 7.17 6.59 2.70
C SER A 388 8.27 7.29 1.89
N PHE A 389 8.65 6.70 0.74
CA PHE A 389 9.46 7.42 -0.24
C PHE A 389 8.83 8.78 -0.59
N PRO A 390 9.64 9.82 -0.89
CA PRO A 390 9.14 11.08 -1.39
C PRO A 390 8.22 10.86 -2.61
N ILE A 391 7.15 11.64 -2.68
CA ILE A 391 6.26 11.72 -3.84
C ILE A 391 7.05 12.22 -5.06
N SER A 392 7.92 13.21 -4.85
CA SER A 392 8.77 13.76 -5.90
C SER A 392 10.00 14.47 -5.32
N SER A 393 11.01 14.67 -6.17
CA SER A 393 12.20 15.48 -5.88
C SER A 393 12.42 16.48 -7.00
N HIS A 394 12.75 17.72 -6.64
CA HIS A 394 12.84 18.84 -7.58
C HIS A 394 14.10 19.66 -7.33
N GLN A 395 14.74 20.11 -8.40
CA GLN A 395 15.86 21.04 -8.31
C GLN A 395 15.35 22.47 -8.09
N VAL A 396 15.96 23.17 -7.13
CA VAL A 396 15.75 24.61 -6.92
C VAL A 396 16.75 25.37 -7.79
N THR A 397 16.24 26.25 -8.65
CA THR A 397 17.07 26.97 -9.65
C THR A 397 16.95 28.49 -9.57
N GLY A 398 16.04 29.02 -8.75
CA GLY A 398 15.95 30.45 -8.45
C GLY A 398 16.97 30.86 -7.39
N THR A 399 17.32 32.14 -7.33
CA THR A 399 18.07 32.72 -6.21
C THR A 399 17.11 33.24 -5.14
N ILE A 400 17.58 33.64 -3.96
CA ILE A 400 16.71 34.23 -2.91
C ILE A 400 16.07 35.55 -3.37
N GLU A 401 16.75 36.31 -4.23
CA GLU A 401 16.25 37.57 -4.77
C GLU A 401 15.36 37.39 -6.00
N GLN A 402 15.54 36.29 -6.74
CA GLN A 402 14.67 35.90 -7.85
C GLN A 402 14.20 34.45 -7.66
N PRO A 403 13.36 34.18 -6.65
CA PRO A 403 12.92 32.84 -6.33
C PRO A 403 11.93 32.34 -7.39
N LYS A 404 12.04 31.06 -7.72
CA LYS A 404 11.20 30.41 -8.74
C LYS A 404 10.16 29.51 -8.09
N VAL A 405 9.02 29.39 -8.75
CA VAL A 405 7.95 28.46 -8.36
C VAL A 405 8.26 27.10 -8.98
N ILE A 406 8.31 26.09 -8.14
CA ILE A 406 8.34 24.68 -8.50
C ILE A 406 6.91 24.17 -8.35
N GLU A 407 6.38 23.55 -9.40
CA GLU A 407 5.02 23.04 -9.42
C GLU A 407 5.02 21.52 -9.63
N THR A 408 4.25 20.79 -8.82
CA THR A 408 4.03 19.36 -8.99
C THR A 408 2.56 19.02 -8.79
N ARG A 409 2.06 18.03 -9.52
CA ARG A 409 0.75 17.44 -9.26
C ARG A 409 0.84 16.38 -8.18
N VAL A 410 -0.15 16.34 -7.32
CA VAL A 410 -0.33 15.29 -6.30
C VAL A 410 -1.76 14.77 -6.35
N GLU A 411 -1.91 13.46 -6.26
CA GLU A 411 -3.21 12.77 -6.21
C GLU A 411 -3.58 12.47 -4.76
N ILE A 412 -4.79 12.85 -4.38
CA ILE A 412 -5.35 12.55 -3.06
C ILE A 412 -6.52 11.59 -3.24
N GLY A 413 -6.37 10.36 -2.80
CA GLY A 413 -7.45 9.39 -2.71
C GLY A 413 -8.10 9.38 -1.32
N LEU A 414 -9.12 8.54 -1.11
CA LEU A 414 -9.78 8.41 0.20
C LEU A 414 -8.83 7.98 1.32
N GLN A 415 -7.80 7.19 1.01
CA GLN A 415 -6.85 6.65 1.98
C GLN A 415 -5.50 7.39 2.02
N THR A 416 -5.31 8.40 1.15
CA THR A 416 -4.05 9.16 1.09
C THR A 416 -3.87 10.03 2.35
N GLN A 417 -2.65 10.21 2.84
CA GLN A 417 -2.43 11.13 3.94
C GLN A 417 -2.70 12.59 3.49
N ARG A 418 -3.38 13.38 4.33
CA ARG A 418 -3.81 14.75 4.01
C ARG A 418 -2.77 15.83 4.32
N GLU A 419 -1.55 15.43 4.69
CA GLU A 419 -0.45 16.33 5.00
C GLU A 419 0.66 16.16 3.97
N PHE A 420 1.28 17.28 3.59
CA PHE A 420 2.38 17.32 2.63
C PHE A 420 3.55 18.10 3.23
N GLY A 421 4.69 17.44 3.35
CA GLY A 421 5.91 18.02 3.88
C GLY A 421 6.92 18.33 2.78
N ILE A 422 7.58 19.47 2.91
CA ILE A 422 8.62 19.97 2.00
C ILE A 422 9.92 20.06 2.79
N GLN A 423 10.94 19.29 2.40
CA GLN A 423 12.26 19.31 3.04
C GLN A 423 13.39 19.40 2.01
N GLU A 424 14.58 19.83 2.44
CA GLU A 424 15.80 19.66 1.63
C GLU A 424 16.06 18.17 1.46
N ARG A 425 16.49 17.74 0.26
CA ARG A 425 16.84 16.35 0.01
C ARG A 425 17.91 15.88 1.00
N GLN A 426 17.61 14.80 1.71
CA GLN A 426 18.48 14.27 2.76
C GLN A 426 19.23 13.02 2.31
N PRO A 427 20.41 12.74 2.87
CA PRO A 427 21.03 11.42 2.75
C PRO A 427 20.10 10.33 3.28
N THR A 428 20.14 9.14 2.67
CA THR A 428 19.34 7.99 3.11
C THR A 428 19.80 7.43 4.47
N ASP A 429 21.00 7.77 4.91
CA ASP A 429 21.56 7.34 6.19
C ASP A 429 21.72 8.50 7.19
N GLY A 430 21.19 8.32 8.40
CA GLY A 430 21.23 9.36 9.45
C GLY A 430 22.63 9.59 10.04
N LYS A 431 23.60 8.69 9.81
CA LYS A 431 24.96 8.82 10.33
C LYS A 431 25.70 9.91 9.56
N SER A 432 25.63 9.91 8.23
CA SER A 432 26.23 10.90 7.35
C SER A 432 25.74 12.31 7.67
N LEU A 433 24.45 12.46 7.94
CA LEU A 433 23.86 13.73 8.35
C LEU A 433 24.44 14.22 9.70
N ARG A 434 24.51 13.33 10.69
CA ARG A 434 25.10 13.65 12.01
C ARG A 434 26.58 14.01 11.90
N ASP A 435 27.34 13.29 11.07
CA ASP A 435 28.76 13.53 10.86
C ASP A 435 28.99 14.86 10.15
N ALA A 436 28.17 15.21 9.17
CA ALA A 436 28.19 16.52 8.50
C ALA A 436 27.88 17.66 9.48
N TYR A 437 26.86 17.49 10.33
CA TYR A 437 26.54 18.46 11.38
C TYR A 437 27.69 18.66 12.36
N ASN A 438 28.27 17.57 12.85
CA ASN A 438 29.38 17.64 13.80
C ASN A 438 30.66 18.23 13.18
N ARG A 439 30.93 17.98 11.88
CA ARG A 439 32.00 18.65 11.14
C ARG A 439 31.75 20.15 11.08
N GLY A 440 30.60 20.56 10.56
CA GLY A 440 30.23 21.98 10.48
C GLY A 440 30.32 22.67 11.84
N LYS A 441 29.83 22.06 12.91
CA LYS A 441 29.93 22.63 14.27
C LYS A 441 31.38 22.85 14.73
N ARG A 442 32.33 22.01 14.32
CA ARG A 442 33.77 22.23 14.59
C ARG A 442 34.35 23.36 13.74
N ASP A 443 33.93 23.45 12.49
CA ASP A 443 34.52 24.36 11.51
C ASP A 443 33.95 25.79 11.61
N ASN A 444 32.65 25.94 11.90
CA ASN A 444 31.95 27.22 11.94
C ASN A 444 31.20 27.51 13.26
N GLY A 445 31.26 26.60 14.24
CA GLY A 445 30.65 26.79 15.56
C GLY A 445 29.15 26.49 15.66
N TYR A 446 28.41 26.39 14.55
CA TYR A 446 26.96 26.21 14.58
C TYR A 446 26.49 24.89 13.94
N GLY A 447 27.03 24.46 12.79
CA GLY A 447 26.59 23.23 12.12
C GLY A 447 26.59 23.33 10.60
N ILE A 448 25.60 22.72 9.95
CA ILE A 448 25.52 22.64 8.48
C ILE A 448 25.06 24.00 7.92
N PRO A 449 25.79 24.63 6.98
CA PRO A 449 25.35 25.89 6.35
C PRO A 449 24.02 25.77 5.59
N PRO A 450 23.27 26.88 5.42
CA PRO A 450 22.03 26.88 4.66
C PRO A 450 22.28 26.66 3.16
N ALA A 451 21.31 26.06 2.47
CA ALA A 451 21.38 25.81 1.02
C ALA A 451 20.07 26.13 0.28
N ILE A 452 18.93 25.92 0.95
CA ILE A 452 17.60 26.21 0.42
C ILE A 452 16.88 27.21 1.31
N TRP A 453 16.31 28.23 0.68
CA TRP A 453 15.39 29.18 1.25
C TRP A 453 14.00 29.01 0.60
N ILE A 454 12.95 28.99 1.40
CA ILE A 454 11.56 28.86 0.99
C ILE A 454 10.84 30.17 1.29
N ASP A 455 10.23 30.74 0.26
CA ASP A 455 9.33 31.88 0.36
C ASP A 455 7.99 31.39 0.91
N TRP A 456 7.32 30.50 0.17
CA TRP A 456 6.02 29.96 0.56
C TRP A 456 5.77 28.59 -0.04
N VAL A 457 4.82 27.87 0.56
CA VAL A 457 4.29 26.60 0.05
C VAL A 457 2.77 26.73 -0.10
N GLU A 458 2.23 26.24 -1.20
CA GLU A 458 0.80 26.31 -1.51
C GLU A 458 0.32 24.97 -2.07
N LEU A 459 -0.87 24.55 -1.65
CA LEU A 459 -1.60 23.43 -2.20
C LEU A 459 -2.95 23.95 -2.71
N GLU A 460 -3.22 23.79 -4.00
CA GLU A 460 -4.45 24.22 -4.65
C GLU A 460 -5.19 23.02 -5.23
N GLY A 461 -6.49 22.91 -4.93
CA GLY A 461 -7.38 21.93 -5.53
C GLY A 461 -8.62 21.62 -4.69
N PRO A 462 -9.41 20.60 -5.08
CA PRO A 462 -9.15 19.72 -6.21
C PRO A 462 -9.35 20.45 -7.55
N LEU A 463 -8.48 20.15 -8.49
CA LEU A 463 -8.51 20.67 -9.85
C LEU A 463 -9.33 19.75 -10.76
N PRO A 464 -9.97 20.29 -11.81
CA PRO A 464 -10.59 19.48 -12.84
C PRO A 464 -9.56 18.54 -13.48
N GLU A 465 -9.92 17.27 -13.62
CA GLU A 465 -9.10 16.27 -14.32
C GLU A 465 -8.80 16.75 -15.76
N THR A 466 -7.52 16.79 -16.13
CA THR A 466 -7.11 17.13 -17.50
C THR A 466 -7.17 15.87 -18.36
N GLY A 467 -8.34 15.56 -18.92
CA GLY A 467 -8.53 14.35 -19.72
C GLY A 467 -9.98 14.09 -20.15
N LYS A 468 -10.22 12.95 -20.79
CA LYS A 468 -11.59 12.47 -21.06
C LYS A 468 -12.23 12.02 -19.74
N SER A 469 -13.44 12.49 -19.46
CA SER A 469 -14.24 12.03 -18.33
C SER A 469 -14.39 10.51 -18.34
N SER A 470 -14.31 9.89 -17.17
CA SER A 470 -14.58 8.45 -17.06
C SER A 470 -16.01 8.13 -17.51
N PRO A 471 -16.30 6.88 -17.95
CA PRO A 471 -17.66 6.44 -18.26
C PRO A 471 -18.63 6.73 -17.12
N LEU A 472 -18.26 6.46 -15.86
CA LEU A 472 -19.12 6.77 -14.72
C LEU A 472 -19.42 8.27 -14.63
N GLN A 473 -18.39 9.12 -14.70
CA GLN A 473 -18.56 10.57 -14.64
C GLN A 473 -19.46 11.07 -15.78
N SER A 474 -19.25 10.58 -16.99
CA SER A 474 -20.04 10.93 -18.18
C SER A 474 -21.51 10.50 -18.03
N ILE A 475 -21.77 9.30 -17.52
CA ILE A 475 -23.11 8.78 -17.26
C ILE A 475 -23.82 9.60 -16.18
N LEU A 476 -23.13 9.92 -15.09
CA LEU A 476 -23.70 10.73 -14.00
C LEU A 476 -24.02 12.16 -14.44
N LEU A 477 -23.18 12.76 -15.31
CA LEU A 477 -23.44 14.07 -15.91
C LEU A 477 -24.62 14.03 -16.88
N LYS A 478 -24.69 13.01 -17.74
CA LYS A 478 -25.80 12.81 -18.70
C LYS A 478 -27.16 12.65 -18.00
N HIS A 479 -27.17 12.03 -16.82
CA HIS A 479 -28.37 11.74 -16.04
C HIS A 479 -28.38 12.52 -14.72
N SER A 480 -27.99 13.80 -14.73
CA SER A 480 -28.09 14.67 -13.55
C SER A 480 -29.56 14.98 -13.20
N ASP A 481 -29.85 15.36 -11.96
CA ASP A 481 -31.22 15.71 -11.53
C ASP A 481 -31.82 16.91 -12.31
N THR A 482 -30.97 17.70 -12.97
CA THR A 482 -31.37 18.84 -13.81
C THR A 482 -32.05 18.45 -15.12
N THR A 483 -32.08 17.16 -15.50
CA THR A 483 -32.70 16.72 -16.76
C THR A 483 -34.21 16.51 -16.67
N GLY A 484 -34.83 16.70 -15.51
CA GLY A 484 -36.29 16.60 -15.32
C GLY A 484 -36.87 15.17 -15.38
N ASN A 485 -36.03 14.14 -15.48
CA ASN A 485 -36.46 12.75 -15.55
C ASN A 485 -36.95 12.24 -14.17
N PRO A 486 -38.02 11.44 -14.11
CA PRO A 486 -38.43 10.76 -12.87
C PRO A 486 -37.27 9.95 -12.28
N ALA A 487 -37.05 10.04 -10.96
CA ALA A 487 -35.93 9.39 -10.27
C ALA A 487 -35.80 7.88 -10.58
N LYS A 488 -36.92 7.18 -10.80
CA LYS A 488 -36.96 5.76 -11.21
C LYS A 488 -36.37 5.50 -12.61
N GLN A 489 -36.64 6.39 -13.57
CA GLN A 489 -36.09 6.27 -14.93
C GLN A 489 -34.60 6.62 -14.93
N ARG A 490 -34.22 7.66 -14.17
CA ARG A 490 -32.84 8.08 -13.97
C ARG A 490 -31.97 6.95 -13.43
N VAL A 491 -32.37 6.31 -12.33
CA VAL A 491 -31.57 5.22 -11.74
C VAL A 491 -31.43 4.01 -12.67
N ARG A 492 -32.49 3.64 -13.39
CA ARG A 492 -32.44 2.54 -14.37
C ARG A 492 -31.48 2.84 -15.51
N ALA A 493 -31.48 4.08 -16.01
CA ALA A 493 -30.55 4.49 -17.06
C ALA A 493 -29.09 4.47 -16.57
N VAL A 494 -28.81 5.05 -15.38
CA VAL A 494 -27.45 5.06 -14.82
C VAL A 494 -26.92 3.64 -14.57
N ILE A 495 -27.70 2.79 -13.89
CA ILE A 495 -27.29 1.41 -13.60
C ILE A 495 -27.10 0.62 -14.89
N SER A 496 -28.02 0.76 -15.86
CA SER A 496 -27.93 0.01 -17.12
C SER A 496 -26.76 0.45 -18.00
N GLU A 497 -26.51 1.75 -18.14
CA GLU A 497 -25.39 2.27 -18.94
C GLU A 497 -24.05 1.93 -18.28
N PHE A 498 -23.96 2.05 -16.95
CA PHE A 498 -22.73 1.70 -16.23
C PHE A 498 -22.47 0.19 -16.25
N ALA A 499 -23.51 -0.64 -16.08
CA ALA A 499 -23.39 -2.09 -16.24
C ALA A 499 -22.94 -2.45 -17.66
N ALA A 500 -23.50 -1.82 -18.69
CA ALA A 500 -23.05 -2.05 -20.06
C ALA A 500 -21.57 -1.68 -20.24
N ALA A 501 -21.12 -0.52 -19.74
CA ALA A 501 -19.72 -0.11 -19.80
C ALA A 501 -18.79 -1.09 -19.04
N ALA A 502 -19.13 -1.43 -17.80
CA ALA A 502 -18.35 -2.34 -16.96
C ALA A 502 -18.26 -3.75 -17.55
N LEU A 503 -19.34 -4.22 -18.17
CA LEU A 503 -19.40 -5.49 -18.88
C LEU A 503 -18.86 -5.39 -20.31
N ARG A 504 -18.00 -4.39 -20.58
CA ARG A 504 -17.31 -4.17 -21.86
C ARG A 504 -18.27 -4.10 -23.04
N ARG A 505 -19.35 -3.32 -22.89
CA ARG A 505 -20.46 -3.15 -23.83
C ARG A 505 -21.32 -4.41 -24.07
N ALA A 506 -21.26 -5.42 -23.19
CA ALA A 506 -22.25 -6.50 -23.20
C ALA A 506 -23.60 -5.96 -22.72
N LYS A 507 -24.68 -6.50 -23.28
CA LYS A 507 -26.02 -6.28 -22.74
C LYS A 507 -26.12 -6.94 -21.35
N PRO A 508 -26.40 -6.19 -20.28
CA PRO A 508 -26.61 -6.78 -18.96
C PRO A 508 -27.88 -7.65 -18.92
N ASP A 509 -27.87 -8.68 -18.08
CA ASP A 509 -29.05 -9.51 -17.80
C ASP A 509 -30.16 -8.67 -17.16
N ALA A 510 -31.42 -8.86 -17.61
CA ALA A 510 -32.56 -8.11 -17.10
C ALA A 510 -32.85 -8.39 -15.62
N GLN A 511 -32.76 -9.66 -15.20
CA GLN A 511 -32.96 -10.07 -13.81
C GLN A 511 -31.87 -9.46 -12.90
N PHE A 512 -30.63 -9.42 -13.39
CA PHE A 512 -29.54 -8.77 -12.67
C PHE A 512 -29.80 -7.27 -12.48
N LEU A 513 -30.23 -6.56 -13.53
CA LEU A 513 -30.58 -5.15 -13.42
C LEU A 513 -31.74 -4.90 -12.46
N ASP A 514 -32.77 -5.75 -12.47
CA ASP A 514 -33.93 -5.60 -11.59
C ASP A 514 -33.55 -5.81 -10.12
N GLN A 515 -32.65 -6.76 -9.81
CA GLN A 515 -32.09 -6.93 -8.46
C GLN A 515 -31.32 -5.68 -7.99
N LEU A 516 -30.50 -5.09 -8.85
CA LEU A 516 -29.76 -3.86 -8.53
C LEU A 516 -30.69 -2.68 -8.24
N LEU A 517 -31.80 -2.58 -8.99
CA LEU A 517 -32.82 -1.56 -8.78
C LEU A 517 -33.59 -1.76 -7.46
N GLU A 518 -33.84 -3.00 -7.08
CA GLU A 518 -34.46 -3.33 -5.79
C GLU A 518 -33.54 -2.95 -4.62
N ILE A 519 -32.23 -3.24 -4.72
CA ILE A 519 -31.23 -2.83 -3.72
C ILE A 519 -31.24 -1.30 -3.56
N PHE A 520 -31.23 -0.56 -4.66
CA PHE A 520 -31.36 0.90 -4.63
C PHE A 520 -32.66 1.36 -3.96
N ALA A 521 -33.80 0.77 -4.32
CA ALA A 521 -35.09 1.13 -3.76
C ALA A 521 -35.17 0.89 -2.25
N THR A 522 -34.60 -0.22 -1.77
CA THR A 522 -34.50 -0.53 -0.34
C THR A 522 -33.67 0.52 0.40
N ARG A 523 -32.52 0.93 -0.15
CA ARG A 523 -31.69 1.99 0.41
C ARG A 523 -32.39 3.35 0.45
N ARG A 524 -33.14 3.70 -0.60
CA ARG A 524 -33.97 4.91 -0.63
C ARG A 524 -35.09 4.88 0.42
N LYS A 525 -35.73 3.72 0.65
CA LYS A 525 -36.72 3.55 1.72
C LYS A 525 -36.11 3.72 3.12
N ALA A 526 -34.83 3.38 3.28
CA ALA A 526 -34.07 3.61 4.52
C ALA A 526 -33.63 5.08 4.72
N GLY A 527 -33.97 6.00 3.81
CA GLY A 527 -33.69 7.43 3.93
C GLY A 527 -32.37 7.90 3.31
N GLU A 528 -31.58 7.01 2.70
CA GLU A 528 -30.33 7.41 2.03
C GLU A 528 -30.61 8.32 0.83
N SER A 529 -29.75 9.32 0.57
CA SER A 529 -29.83 10.19 -0.63
C SER A 529 -29.67 9.37 -1.92
N PHE A 530 -30.03 9.93 -3.09
CA PHE A 530 -29.80 9.25 -4.37
C PHE A 530 -28.33 8.88 -4.56
N GLU A 531 -27.43 9.85 -4.31
CA GLU A 531 -25.99 9.71 -4.48
C GLU A 531 -25.38 8.67 -3.54
N VAL A 532 -25.97 8.45 -2.35
CA VAL A 532 -25.54 7.40 -1.41
C VAL A 532 -26.14 6.04 -1.79
N ALA A 533 -27.44 6.00 -2.10
CA ALA A 533 -28.16 4.76 -2.39
C ALA A 533 -27.65 4.04 -3.64
N ILE A 534 -27.22 4.79 -4.67
CA ILE A 534 -26.76 4.23 -5.94
C ILE A 534 -25.36 3.61 -5.87
N ARG A 535 -24.53 3.96 -4.88
CA ARG A 535 -23.14 3.48 -4.80
C ARG A 535 -23.05 1.97 -4.66
N THR A 536 -23.97 1.37 -3.90
CA THR A 536 -23.98 -0.08 -3.67
C THR A 536 -24.27 -0.88 -4.94
N PRO A 537 -25.36 -0.60 -5.71
CA PRO A 537 -25.58 -1.22 -7.01
C PRO A 537 -24.38 -1.12 -7.97
N LEU A 538 -23.75 0.06 -8.06
CA LEU A 538 -22.57 0.26 -8.92
C LEU A 538 -21.36 -0.58 -8.44
N SER A 539 -21.18 -0.69 -7.13
CA SER A 539 -20.12 -1.52 -6.53
C SER A 539 -20.34 -3.01 -6.82
N ILE A 540 -21.60 -3.49 -6.77
CA ILE A 540 -21.95 -4.88 -7.10
C ILE A 540 -21.62 -5.20 -8.56
N ILE A 541 -21.85 -4.26 -9.48
CA ILE A 541 -21.44 -4.42 -10.89
C ILE A 541 -19.94 -4.69 -10.99
N LEU A 542 -19.11 -3.91 -10.28
CA LEU A 542 -17.63 -4.02 -10.26
C LEU A 542 -17.08 -5.25 -9.51
N ALA A 543 -17.94 -6.03 -8.85
CA ALA A 543 -17.61 -7.31 -8.24
C ALA A 543 -18.28 -8.49 -8.97
N SER A 544 -19.16 -8.23 -9.93
CA SER A 544 -19.95 -9.27 -10.58
C SER A 544 -19.07 -10.22 -11.41
N PRO A 545 -19.47 -11.50 -11.58
CA PRO A 545 -18.75 -12.42 -12.46
C PRO A 545 -18.61 -11.89 -13.89
N GLY A 546 -19.65 -11.23 -14.41
CA GLY A 546 -19.61 -10.62 -15.74
C GLY A 546 -18.54 -9.52 -15.88
N PHE A 547 -18.19 -8.85 -14.78
CA PHE A 547 -17.14 -7.84 -14.74
C PHE A 547 -15.76 -8.45 -14.52
N LEU A 548 -15.64 -9.36 -13.55
CA LEU A 548 -14.36 -9.95 -13.14
C LEU A 548 -13.81 -10.94 -14.17
N TYR A 549 -14.68 -11.58 -14.96
CA TYR A 549 -14.27 -12.54 -15.97
C TYR A 549 -14.43 -11.99 -17.38
N LEU A 550 -13.44 -12.25 -18.22
CA LEU A 550 -13.55 -12.14 -19.68
C LEU A 550 -14.36 -13.35 -20.16
N ASN A 551 -15.69 -13.25 -20.06
CA ASN A 551 -16.64 -14.23 -20.57
C ASN A 551 -17.23 -13.76 -21.91
N GLU A 552 -17.22 -14.65 -22.88
CA GLU A 552 -17.87 -14.48 -24.18
C GLU A 552 -18.90 -15.59 -24.32
N PRO A 553 -20.14 -15.41 -23.84
CA PRO A 553 -21.12 -16.48 -23.80
C PRO A 553 -21.40 -17.00 -25.21
N GLY A 554 -20.90 -18.18 -25.52
CA GLY A 554 -21.39 -19.01 -26.61
C GLY A 554 -22.28 -20.08 -26.00
N LYS A 555 -23.55 -20.14 -26.37
CA LYS A 555 -24.48 -21.20 -25.93
C LYS A 555 -24.16 -22.58 -26.53
N GLU A 556 -22.99 -22.76 -27.15
CA GLU A 556 -22.74 -23.88 -28.05
C GLU A 556 -21.49 -24.67 -27.66
N SER A 557 -21.61 -25.99 -27.73
CA SER A 557 -20.54 -26.98 -27.53
C SER A 557 -19.49 -27.00 -28.66
N LYS A 558 -19.59 -26.10 -29.64
CA LYS A 558 -18.75 -26.04 -30.85
C LYS A 558 -17.94 -24.75 -30.90
N ARG A 559 -16.77 -24.81 -31.56
CA ARG A 559 -15.93 -23.64 -31.86
C ARG A 559 -16.75 -22.62 -32.63
N ARG A 560 -16.91 -21.42 -32.08
CA ARG A 560 -17.48 -20.27 -32.79
C ARG A 560 -16.42 -19.21 -33.05
N GLN A 561 -16.61 -18.45 -34.11
CA GLN A 561 -15.82 -17.25 -34.38
C GLN A 561 -16.23 -16.16 -33.39
N LEU A 562 -15.24 -15.37 -32.96
CA LEU A 562 -15.49 -14.18 -32.13
C LEU A 562 -16.23 -13.14 -32.96
N ASN A 563 -17.17 -12.42 -32.35
CA ASN A 563 -17.68 -11.20 -32.96
C ASN A 563 -16.66 -10.06 -32.80
N ASP A 564 -16.84 -8.98 -33.57
CA ASP A 564 -15.89 -7.86 -33.60
C ASP A 564 -15.65 -7.25 -32.22
N ARG A 565 -16.70 -7.19 -31.39
CA ARG A 565 -16.60 -6.70 -30.00
C ARG A 565 -15.71 -7.61 -29.15
N GLU A 566 -15.93 -8.91 -29.21
CA GLU A 566 -15.16 -9.91 -28.46
C GLU A 566 -13.70 -9.89 -28.85
N LEU A 567 -13.43 -9.82 -30.16
CA LEU A 567 -12.08 -9.66 -30.67
C LEU A 567 -11.42 -8.36 -30.17
N ALA A 568 -12.14 -7.23 -30.22
CA ALA A 568 -11.64 -5.94 -29.75
C ALA A 568 -11.33 -5.96 -28.25
N VAL A 569 -12.19 -6.57 -27.42
CA VAL A 569 -11.95 -6.75 -25.98
C VAL A 569 -10.69 -7.58 -25.74
N ARG A 570 -10.55 -8.72 -26.40
CA ARG A 570 -9.36 -9.57 -26.22
C ARG A 570 -8.07 -8.86 -26.64
N LEU A 571 -8.09 -8.19 -27.79
CA LEU A 571 -6.94 -7.41 -28.26
C LEU A 571 -6.61 -6.29 -27.30
N ALA A 572 -7.62 -5.60 -26.75
CA ALA A 572 -7.39 -4.49 -25.84
C ALA A 572 -6.74 -4.94 -24.51
N TYR A 573 -7.23 -6.01 -23.90
CA TYR A 573 -6.61 -6.55 -22.69
C TYR A 573 -5.24 -7.17 -22.97
N PHE A 574 -5.03 -7.77 -24.15
CA PHE A 574 -3.73 -8.31 -24.54
C PHE A 574 -2.68 -7.22 -24.77
N LEU A 575 -3.04 -6.12 -25.46
CA LEU A 575 -2.10 -5.07 -25.86
C LEU A 575 -1.92 -3.99 -24.78
N TRP A 576 -3.00 -3.61 -24.10
CA TRP A 576 -3.03 -2.44 -23.19
C TRP A 576 -3.38 -2.81 -21.74
N SER A 577 -3.78 -4.06 -21.48
CA SER A 577 -4.31 -4.48 -20.16
C SER A 577 -5.48 -3.60 -19.68
N SER A 578 -6.31 -3.10 -20.59
CA SER A 578 -7.47 -2.23 -20.29
C SER A 578 -8.65 -2.53 -21.23
N PRO A 579 -9.87 -2.07 -20.90
CA PRO A 579 -11.00 -2.11 -21.82
C PRO A 579 -10.70 -1.37 -23.14
N PRO A 580 -11.34 -1.76 -24.26
CA PRO A 580 -11.29 -0.97 -25.49
C PRO A 580 -12.07 0.34 -25.33
N ASP A 581 -11.60 1.38 -26.03
CA ASP A 581 -12.18 2.73 -26.02
C ASP A 581 -13.66 2.80 -26.46
#